data_AF-A0A1I5YP49-F1
#
_entry.id   AF-A0A1I5YP49-F1
#
_cell.length_a   1.000
_cell.length_b   1.000
_cell.length_c   1.000
_cell.angle_alpha   90.00
_cell.angle_beta   90.00
_cell.angle_gamma   90.00
#
_symmetry.space_group_name_H-M   'P 1'
#
loop_
_entity.id
_entity.type
_entity.pdbx_description
1 polymer ?
#
loop_
_entity_poly.entity_id
_entity_poly.type
_entity_poly.pdbx_seq_one_letter_code
_entity_poly.pdbx_strand_id
1 'polypeptide(L)'
;MAHLLTEPNRDFSFNLKHETKQNNAYGGAVAIYWPEGLGKYLFLPWGKYEDPEQIEIEAQKVIRSALLSMRPLKECTWQHVNEQKTRAAIEALKSEGSVEIDQYIALFDSETASLREEISKLERENQRLKSQAFSRSSENEQIDLVVPSLETDLYHGEHQNIIIEALENLTSSIPDKCRRKKDVIKGILEKNKKIDAKLEITKTIKETLSNYQRMDEKTRRTLERLGFTITSDGTHYKLLFNSDSRYPIIIAKTPSDFRAGKNTASDINTILF
;
A
#
# COMPACT_ATOMS: atom_id res chain seq x y z
N MET A 1 -17.97 -6.87 -8.22
CA MET A 1 -17.26 -8.15 -8.45
C MET A 1 -15.88 -8.01 -7.83
N ALA A 2 -15.42 -8.99 -7.07
CA ALA A 2 -14.07 -8.99 -6.50
C ALA A 2 -13.34 -10.22 -7.03
N HIS A 3 -12.08 -10.05 -7.43
CA HIS A 3 -11.24 -11.17 -7.84
C HIS A 3 -10.36 -11.55 -6.65
N LEU A 4 -10.53 -12.78 -6.16
CA LEU A 4 -9.62 -13.34 -5.17
C LEU A 4 -8.48 -14.02 -5.93
N LEU A 5 -7.27 -13.51 -5.77
CA LEU A 5 -6.06 -14.15 -6.27
C LEU A 5 -5.31 -14.74 -5.09
N THR A 6 -5.03 -16.04 -5.17
CA THR A 6 -4.19 -16.75 -4.21
C THR A 6 -2.92 -17.19 -4.91
N GLU A 7 -1.77 -16.80 -4.34
CA GLU A 7 -0.48 -17.24 -4.87
C GLU A 7 -0.32 -18.75 -4.62
N PRO A 8 0.13 -19.54 -5.62
CA PRO A 8 0.11 -21.00 -5.57
C PRO A 8 1.11 -21.59 -4.57
N ASN A 9 2.25 -20.95 -4.38
CA ASN A 9 3.26 -21.38 -3.42
C ASN A 9 4.12 -20.18 -2.98
N ARG A 10 4.91 -20.39 -1.93
CA ARG A 10 5.75 -19.36 -1.34
C ARG A 10 6.88 -18.90 -2.27
N ASP A 11 7.44 -19.82 -3.05
CA ASP A 11 8.52 -19.51 -3.99
C ASP A 11 8.02 -18.57 -5.11
N PHE A 12 6.77 -18.77 -5.54
CA PHE A 12 6.07 -17.91 -6.48
C PHE A 12 5.88 -16.50 -5.92
N SER A 13 5.49 -16.36 -4.64
CA SER A 13 5.40 -15.07 -3.95
C SER A 13 6.72 -14.30 -4.01
N PHE A 14 7.84 -14.99 -3.79
CA PHE A 14 9.17 -14.39 -3.82
C PHE A 14 9.63 -14.04 -5.24
N ASN A 15 9.33 -14.89 -6.23
CA ASN A 15 9.62 -14.59 -7.64
C ASN A 15 8.80 -13.39 -8.12
N LEU A 16 7.49 -13.37 -7.86
CA LEU A 16 6.60 -12.28 -8.23
C LEU A 16 7.00 -10.97 -7.56
N LYS A 17 7.54 -11.02 -6.35
CA LYS A 17 8.07 -9.85 -5.67
C LYS A 17 9.22 -9.18 -6.43
N HIS A 18 10.13 -9.95 -7.01
CA HIS A 18 11.21 -9.41 -7.83
C HIS A 18 10.66 -8.73 -9.10
N GLU A 19 9.69 -9.36 -9.75
CA GLU A 19 9.07 -8.81 -10.96
C GLU A 19 8.21 -7.57 -10.70
N THR A 20 7.50 -7.55 -9.56
CA THR A 20 6.59 -6.45 -9.19
C THR A 20 7.27 -5.33 -8.41
N LYS A 21 8.60 -5.38 -8.23
CA LYS A 21 9.35 -4.42 -7.39
C LYS A 21 8.70 -4.27 -6.00
N GLN A 22 8.37 -5.40 -5.37
CA GLN A 22 7.75 -5.46 -4.04
C GLN A 22 6.32 -4.88 -3.95
N ASN A 23 5.62 -4.77 -5.08
CA ASN A 23 4.22 -4.34 -5.06
C ASN A 23 3.21 -5.44 -4.71
N ASN A 24 3.59 -6.71 -4.84
CA ASN A 24 2.76 -7.83 -4.43
C ASN A 24 2.66 -7.98 -2.90
N ALA A 25 1.62 -8.67 -2.43
CA ALA A 25 1.57 -9.21 -1.08
C ALA A 25 2.39 -10.49 -1.07
N TYR A 26 3.38 -10.59 -0.18
CA TYR A 26 4.23 -11.77 -0.07
C TYR A 26 4.33 -12.23 1.39
N GLY A 27 4.84 -13.45 1.60
CA GLY A 27 5.13 -13.95 2.95
C GLY A 27 3.90 -14.25 3.80
N GLY A 28 2.74 -14.50 3.18
CA GLY A 28 1.47 -14.74 3.87
C GLY A 28 0.69 -13.48 4.21
N ALA A 29 1.13 -12.31 3.73
CA ALA A 29 0.35 -11.09 3.79
C ALA A 29 -0.87 -11.14 2.86
N VAL A 30 -1.94 -10.47 3.26
CA VAL A 30 -3.14 -10.27 2.44
C VAL A 30 -3.14 -8.83 1.97
N ALA A 31 -3.35 -8.56 0.68
CA ALA A 31 -3.53 -7.20 0.18
C ALA A 31 -4.86 -7.03 -0.54
N ILE A 32 -5.43 -5.84 -0.37
CA ILE A 32 -6.54 -5.34 -1.18
C ILE A 32 -5.95 -4.40 -2.22
N TYR A 33 -6.15 -4.74 -3.49
CA TYR A 33 -5.76 -3.91 -4.63
C TYR A 33 -6.97 -3.17 -5.16
N TRP A 34 -6.82 -1.87 -5.35
CA TRP A 34 -7.87 -1.04 -5.93
C TRP A 34 -7.71 -0.96 -7.46
N PRO A 35 -8.81 -0.77 -8.21
CA PRO A 35 -8.76 -0.60 -9.66
C PRO A 35 -7.88 0.59 -10.06
N GLU A 36 -7.33 0.56 -11.27
CA GLU A 36 -6.55 1.66 -11.87
C GLU A 36 -5.31 2.11 -11.06
N GLY A 37 -4.82 1.28 -10.13
CA GLY A 37 -3.63 1.60 -9.34
C GLY A 37 -3.88 2.68 -8.27
N LEU A 38 -5.15 2.90 -7.86
CA LEU A 38 -5.54 3.86 -6.81
C LEU A 38 -4.90 3.58 -5.44
N GLY A 39 -4.28 2.42 -5.28
CA GLY A 39 -3.45 2.07 -4.13
C GLY A 39 -3.59 0.60 -3.76
N LYS A 40 -2.90 0.22 -2.69
CA LYS A 40 -3.04 -1.09 -2.05
C LYS A 40 -3.18 -0.91 -0.54
N TYR A 41 -3.98 -1.76 0.08
CA TYR A 41 -4.00 -1.91 1.53
C TYR A 41 -3.38 -3.25 1.88
N LEU A 42 -2.32 -3.26 2.68
CA LEU A 42 -1.57 -4.46 3.03
C LEU A 42 -1.84 -4.85 4.49
N PHE A 43 -2.41 -6.04 4.68
CA PHE A 43 -2.53 -6.70 5.97
C PHE A 43 -1.32 -7.61 6.15
N LEU A 44 -0.41 -7.17 7.02
CA LEU A 44 0.76 -7.96 7.38
C LEU A 44 0.34 -9.06 8.37
N PRO A 45 0.83 -10.30 8.25
CA PRO A 45 0.39 -11.43 9.07
C PRO A 45 0.96 -11.41 10.50
N TRP A 46 1.24 -10.21 11.04
CA TRP A 46 1.83 -10.00 12.36
C TRP A 46 1.21 -8.80 13.08
N GLY A 47 1.36 -8.76 14.40
CA GLY A 47 0.81 -7.69 15.25
C GLY A 47 -0.71 -7.76 15.37
N LYS A 48 -1.40 -6.64 15.09
CA LYS A 48 -2.87 -6.54 15.18
C LYS A 48 -3.63 -7.55 14.29
N TYR A 49 -2.97 -8.10 13.28
CA TYR A 49 -3.57 -8.98 12.27
C TYR A 49 -3.11 -10.44 12.40
N GLU A 50 -2.61 -10.86 13.57
CA GLU A 50 -2.31 -12.28 13.83
C GLU A 50 -3.59 -13.12 13.96
N ASP A 51 -4.69 -12.50 14.41
CA ASP A 51 -6.01 -13.10 14.53
C ASP A 51 -6.81 -12.94 13.22
N PRO A 52 -7.27 -14.05 12.58
CA PRO A 52 -8.11 -14.00 11.39
C PRO A 52 -9.36 -13.13 11.53
N GLU A 53 -10.01 -13.10 12.71
CA GLU A 53 -11.22 -12.28 12.93
C GLU A 53 -10.90 -10.78 12.80
N GLN A 54 -9.72 -10.37 13.26
CA GLN A 54 -9.32 -8.97 13.23
C GLN A 54 -8.97 -8.51 11.81
N ILE A 55 -8.42 -9.40 10.97
CA ILE A 55 -8.24 -9.16 9.53
C ILE A 55 -9.61 -8.95 8.88
N GLU A 56 -10.58 -9.83 9.15
CA GLU A 56 -11.90 -9.75 8.55
C GLU A 56 -12.59 -8.41 8.89
N ILE A 57 -12.60 -8.02 10.16
CA ILE A 57 -13.23 -6.76 10.61
C ILE A 57 -12.61 -5.54 9.93
N GLU A 58 -11.28 -5.47 9.87
CA GLU A 58 -10.59 -4.33 9.26
C GLU A 58 -10.71 -4.35 7.73
N ALA A 59 -10.64 -5.52 7.08
CA ALA A 59 -10.90 -5.65 5.66
C ALA A 59 -12.31 -5.19 5.30
N GLN A 60 -13.33 -5.60 6.07
CA GLN A 60 -14.70 -5.14 5.88
C GLN A 60 -14.83 -3.62 6.03
N LYS A 61 -14.19 -3.00 7.03
CA LYS A 61 -14.19 -1.55 7.20
C LYS A 61 -13.56 -0.83 6.02
N VAL A 62 -12.38 -1.28 5.59
CA VAL A 62 -11.64 -0.71 4.46
C VAL A 62 -12.45 -0.84 3.17
N ILE A 63 -13.01 -2.03 2.89
CA ILE A 63 -13.84 -2.27 1.71
C ILE A 63 -15.11 -1.42 1.75
N ARG A 64 -15.79 -1.34 2.90
CA ARG A 64 -17.01 -0.53 3.04
C ARG A 64 -16.72 0.96 2.85
N SER A 65 -15.65 1.46 3.46
CA SER A 65 -15.18 2.84 3.27
C SER A 65 -14.88 3.13 1.81
N ALA A 66 -14.17 2.22 1.14
CA ALA A 66 -13.80 2.38 -0.25
C ALA A 66 -15.01 2.28 -1.19
N LEU A 67 -15.91 1.31 -1.00
CA LEU A 67 -17.12 1.18 -1.82
C LEU A 67 -18.09 2.36 -1.66
N LEU A 68 -18.12 3.01 -0.50
CA LEU A 68 -18.91 4.23 -0.28
C LEU A 68 -18.30 5.47 -0.94
N SER A 69 -16.98 5.47 -1.18
CA SER A 69 -16.24 6.63 -1.70
C SER A 69 -15.78 6.48 -3.15
N MET A 70 -15.70 5.26 -3.66
CA MET A 70 -15.25 4.97 -5.02
C MET A 70 -16.40 5.02 -6.02
N ARG A 71 -16.07 5.52 -7.21
CA ARG A 71 -16.97 5.47 -8.36
C ARG A 71 -17.01 4.05 -8.92
N PRO A 72 -18.18 3.53 -9.33
CA PRO A 72 -18.22 2.30 -10.11
C PRO A 72 -17.38 2.45 -11.38
N LEU A 73 -16.68 1.38 -11.76
CA LEU A 73 -15.93 1.31 -13.01
C LEU A 73 -16.82 1.69 -14.19
N LYS A 74 -16.28 2.44 -15.14
CA LYS A 74 -17.05 2.91 -16.32
C LYS A 74 -17.73 1.74 -17.03
N GLU A 75 -17.02 0.64 -17.17
CA GLU A 75 -17.47 -0.61 -17.79
C GLU A 75 -18.69 -1.22 -17.10
N CYS A 76 -18.83 -1.02 -15.78
CA CYS A 76 -19.94 -1.54 -14.98
C CYS A 76 -21.15 -0.60 -14.91
N THR A 77 -21.18 0.48 -15.69
CA THR A 77 -22.32 1.39 -15.73
C THR A 77 -23.35 0.93 -16.75
N TRP A 78 -24.64 1.11 -16.44
CA TRP A 78 -25.74 0.85 -17.40
C TRP A 78 -25.54 1.61 -18.71
N GLN A 79 -24.96 2.80 -18.62
CA GLN A 79 -24.64 3.64 -19.75
C GLN A 79 -23.60 3.00 -20.69
N HIS A 80 -22.54 2.40 -20.15
CA HIS A 80 -21.56 1.67 -20.96
C HIS A 80 -22.16 0.44 -21.65
N VAL A 81 -23.02 -0.30 -20.95
CA VAL A 81 -23.74 -1.45 -21.54
C VAL A 81 -24.62 -0.98 -22.71
N ASN A 82 -25.31 0.15 -22.55
CA ASN A 82 -26.13 0.72 -23.62
C ASN A 82 -25.27 1.21 -24.79
N GLU A 83 -24.13 1.87 -24.53
CA GLU A 83 -23.17 2.30 -25.55
C GLU A 83 -22.66 1.11 -26.38
N GLN A 84 -22.26 0.00 -25.73
CA GLN A 84 -21.81 -1.21 -26.42
C GLN A 84 -22.91 -1.82 -27.29
N LYS A 85 -24.15 -1.87 -26.79
CA LYS A 85 -25.31 -2.35 -27.54
C LYS A 85 -25.57 -1.49 -28.78
N THR A 86 -25.55 -0.17 -28.63
CA THR A 86 -25.76 0.78 -29.73
C THR A 86 -24.63 0.68 -30.75
N ARG A 87 -23.37 0.60 -30.31
CA ARG A 87 -22.21 0.44 -31.18
C ARG A 87 -22.27 -0.86 -31.99
N ALA A 88 -22.63 -1.97 -31.36
CA ALA A 88 -22.82 -3.25 -32.04
C ALA A 88 -23.96 -3.20 -33.07
N ALA A 89 -25.07 -2.50 -32.76
CA ALA A 89 -26.17 -2.30 -33.70
C ALA A 89 -25.75 -1.43 -34.91
N ILE A 90 -24.94 -0.39 -34.67
CA ILE A 90 -24.37 0.47 -35.72
C ILE A 90 -23.41 -0.31 -36.63
N GLU A 91 -22.55 -1.16 -36.06
CA GLU A 91 -21.64 -2.02 -36.84
C GLU A 91 -22.39 -3.05 -37.68
N ALA A 92 -23.44 -3.67 -37.13
CA ALA A 92 -24.31 -4.57 -37.87
C ALA A 92 -24.95 -3.86 -39.08
N LEU A 93 -25.57 -2.70 -38.86
CA LEU A 93 -26.20 -1.88 -39.91
C LEU A 93 -25.19 -1.39 -40.97
N LYS A 94 -23.96 -1.05 -40.56
CA LYS A 94 -22.87 -0.71 -41.49
C LYS A 94 -22.46 -1.90 -42.36
N SER A 95 -22.46 -3.11 -41.82
CA SER A 95 -22.09 -4.32 -42.57
C SER A 95 -23.18 -4.83 -43.51
N GLU A 96 -24.45 -4.58 -43.19
CA GLU A 96 -25.60 -4.95 -44.04
C GLU A 96 -25.84 -4.00 -45.23
N GLY A 97 -25.14 -2.86 -45.29
CA GLY A 97 -25.19 -1.94 -46.43
C GLY A 97 -26.54 -1.21 -46.56
N SER A 98 -27.24 -1.03 -45.44
CA SER A 98 -28.65 -0.62 -45.40
C SER A 98 -28.88 0.84 -45.86
N VAL A 99 -29.95 1.02 -46.64
CA VAL A 99 -30.48 2.29 -47.18
C VAL A 99 -31.34 3.05 -46.13
N GLU A 100 -31.46 2.52 -44.91
CA GLU A 100 -32.26 3.09 -43.82
C GLU A 100 -31.47 4.15 -43.03
N ILE A 101 -31.12 5.22 -43.73
CA ILE A 101 -30.41 6.39 -43.19
C ILE A 101 -31.16 6.97 -41.97
N ASP A 102 -32.49 6.94 -41.96
CA ASP A 102 -33.30 7.50 -40.88
C ASP A 102 -33.18 6.73 -39.55
N GLN A 103 -33.09 5.40 -39.60
CA GLN A 103 -32.86 4.60 -38.38
C GLN A 103 -31.44 4.77 -37.85
N TYR A 104 -30.47 4.91 -38.77
CA TYR A 104 -29.09 5.23 -38.43
C TYR A 104 -28.97 6.59 -37.74
N ILE A 105 -29.60 7.63 -38.30
CA ILE A 105 -29.63 8.97 -37.70
C ILE A 105 -30.25 8.93 -36.31
N ALA A 106 -31.38 8.23 -36.13
CA ALA A 106 -32.04 8.14 -34.83
C ALA A 106 -31.17 7.46 -33.74
N LEU A 107 -30.44 6.39 -34.09
CA LEU A 107 -29.50 5.72 -33.18
C LEU A 107 -28.30 6.63 -32.84
N PHE A 108 -27.76 7.34 -33.83
CA PHE A 108 -26.66 8.29 -33.62
C PHE A 108 -27.08 9.50 -32.77
N ASP A 109 -28.28 10.02 -32.97
CA ASP A 109 -28.83 11.11 -32.17
C ASP A 109 -29.03 10.67 -30.71
N SER A 110 -29.50 9.43 -30.50
CA SER A 110 -29.60 8.81 -29.18
C SER A 110 -28.24 8.65 -28.49
N GLU A 111 -27.23 8.16 -29.20
CA GLU A 111 -25.87 8.00 -28.67
C GLU A 111 -25.25 9.37 -28.35
N THR A 112 -25.39 10.33 -29.26
CA THR A 112 -24.90 11.71 -29.09
C THR A 112 -25.56 12.39 -27.90
N ALA A 113 -26.87 12.19 -27.70
CA ALA A 113 -27.59 12.70 -26.54
C ALA A 113 -27.07 12.07 -25.23
N SER A 114 -26.85 10.75 -25.21
CA SER A 114 -26.31 10.05 -24.04
C SER A 114 -24.89 10.52 -23.69
N LEU A 115 -24.03 10.67 -24.69
CA LEU A 115 -22.66 11.17 -24.51
C LEU A 115 -22.64 12.62 -24.03
N ARG A 116 -23.51 13.49 -24.57
CA ARG A 116 -23.64 14.88 -24.10
C ARG A 116 -24.13 14.94 -22.65
N GLU A 117 -25.04 14.07 -22.25
CA GLU A 117 -25.48 13.97 -20.85
C GLU A 117 -24.34 13.50 -19.94
N GLU A 118 -23.50 12.56 -20.40
CA GLU A 118 -22.30 12.11 -19.67
C GLU A 118 -21.29 13.24 -19.48
N ILE A 119 -20.99 13.98 -20.56
CA ILE A 119 -20.11 15.15 -20.51
C ILE A 119 -20.65 16.16 -19.50
N SER A 120 -21.96 16.48 -19.55
CA SER A 120 -22.58 17.40 -18.59
C SER A 120 -22.50 16.91 -17.13
N LYS A 121 -22.66 15.59 -16.89
CA LYS A 121 -22.49 15.00 -15.55
C LYS A 121 -21.04 15.07 -15.09
N LEU A 122 -20.11 14.70 -15.96
CA LEU A 122 -18.67 14.74 -15.69
C LEU A 122 -18.18 16.18 -15.44
N GLU A 123 -18.66 17.15 -16.21
CA GLU A 123 -18.34 18.57 -16.05
C GLU A 123 -18.90 19.13 -14.75
N ARG A 124 -20.16 18.83 -14.42
CA ARG A 124 -20.76 19.21 -13.12
C ARG A 124 -19.98 18.61 -11.96
N GLU A 125 -19.58 17.36 -12.06
CA GLU A 125 -18.81 16.69 -11.02
C GLU A 125 -17.38 17.22 -10.95
N ASN A 126 -16.74 17.50 -12.08
CA ASN A 126 -15.42 18.11 -12.12
C ASN A 126 -15.47 19.52 -11.52
N GLN A 127 -16.53 20.28 -11.79
CA GLN A 127 -16.77 21.58 -11.21
C GLN A 127 -17.07 21.48 -9.71
N ARG A 128 -17.82 20.47 -9.27
CA ARG A 128 -18.07 20.17 -7.85
C ARG A 128 -16.79 19.78 -7.12
N LEU A 129 -15.95 18.94 -7.73
CA LEU A 129 -14.65 18.53 -7.17
C LEU A 129 -13.66 19.70 -7.16
N LYS A 130 -13.63 20.49 -8.23
CA LYS A 130 -12.83 21.73 -8.28
C LYS A 130 -13.31 22.74 -7.26
N SER A 131 -14.61 22.93 -7.07
CA SER A 131 -15.13 23.82 -6.03
C SER A 131 -14.88 23.26 -4.65
N GLN A 132 -15.00 21.95 -4.42
CA GLN A 132 -14.67 21.31 -3.15
C GLN A 132 -13.16 21.39 -2.85
N ALA A 133 -12.30 21.23 -3.85
CA ALA A 133 -10.86 21.44 -3.75
C ALA A 133 -10.52 22.92 -3.51
N PHE A 134 -11.20 23.83 -4.20
CA PHE A 134 -11.03 25.28 -4.07
C PHE A 134 -11.53 25.81 -2.72
N SER A 135 -12.65 25.27 -2.21
CA SER A 135 -13.17 25.54 -0.87
C SER A 135 -12.27 24.92 0.20
N ARG A 136 -11.74 23.71 -0.01
CA ARG A 136 -10.70 23.14 0.86
C ARG A 136 -9.43 24.00 0.86
N SER A 137 -9.00 24.54 -0.28
CA SER A 137 -7.83 25.42 -0.35
C SER A 137 -8.10 26.83 0.20
N SER A 138 -9.35 27.26 0.26
CA SER A 138 -9.74 28.57 0.83
C SER A 138 -9.99 28.50 2.34
N GLU A 139 -10.46 27.37 2.87
CA GLU A 139 -10.59 27.12 4.32
C GLU A 139 -9.29 26.59 4.95
N ASN A 140 -8.41 26.01 4.14
CA ASN A 140 -7.08 25.58 4.54
C ASN A 140 -6.06 26.03 3.49
N GLU A 141 -5.34 27.12 3.75
CA GLU A 141 -3.96 27.31 3.23
C GLU A 141 -3.02 26.25 3.86
N GLN A 142 -3.45 25.00 3.92
CA GLN A 142 -2.65 23.88 4.36
C GLN A 142 -1.91 23.42 3.10
N ILE A 143 -0.67 23.88 2.98
CA ILE A 143 0.27 23.37 1.99
C ILE A 143 0.35 21.85 2.23
N ASP A 144 -0.26 21.08 1.35
CA ASP A 144 -0.08 19.63 1.32
C ASP A 144 1.37 19.38 0.90
N LEU A 145 2.24 19.16 1.88
CA LEU A 145 3.63 18.82 1.66
C LEU A 145 3.71 17.40 1.10
N VAL A 146 3.86 17.29 -0.21
CA VAL A 146 4.14 16.00 -0.87
C VAL A 146 5.64 15.76 -0.80
N VAL A 147 6.04 14.67 -0.15
CA VAL A 147 7.45 14.25 -0.04
C VAL A 147 7.64 12.99 -0.89
N PRO A 148 7.97 13.11 -2.19
CA PRO A 148 8.25 11.95 -3.03
C PRO A 148 9.59 11.32 -2.61
N SER A 149 9.64 9.98 -2.63
CA SER A 149 10.85 9.20 -2.41
C SER A 149 11.11 8.27 -3.60
N LEU A 150 12.38 7.99 -3.88
CA LEU A 150 12.79 6.96 -4.85
C LEU A 150 12.79 5.55 -4.23
N GLU A 151 12.76 5.47 -2.91
CA GLU A 151 12.74 4.22 -2.15
C GLU A 151 11.30 3.81 -1.84
N THR A 152 11.06 2.51 -1.78
CA THR A 152 9.79 1.92 -1.37
C THR A 152 9.82 1.60 0.11
N ASP A 153 8.68 1.82 0.81
CA ASP A 153 8.49 1.39 2.19
C ASP A 153 8.86 -0.10 2.37
N LEU A 154 9.88 -0.39 3.18
CA LEU A 154 10.25 -1.72 3.65
C LEU A 154 9.18 -2.28 4.60
N TYR A 155 8.49 -1.42 5.33
CA TYR A 155 7.35 -1.77 6.14
C TYR A 155 6.31 -0.66 6.09
N HIS A 156 5.06 -1.00 6.41
CA HIS A 156 3.96 -0.05 6.33
C HIS A 156 4.25 1.21 7.16
N GLY A 157 4.36 2.36 6.48
CA GLY A 157 4.55 3.64 7.13
C GLY A 157 6.01 3.97 7.49
N GLU A 158 6.99 3.32 6.88
CA GLU A 158 8.41 3.59 7.12
C GLU A 158 8.76 5.06 6.86
N HIS A 159 8.50 5.56 5.64
CA HIS A 159 8.82 6.95 5.29
C HIS A 159 8.15 7.95 6.24
N GLN A 160 6.87 7.71 6.57
CA GLN A 160 6.13 8.54 7.53
C GLN A 160 6.79 8.53 8.90
N ASN A 161 7.15 7.35 9.42
CA ASN A 161 7.80 7.21 10.72
C ASN A 161 9.17 7.90 10.77
N ILE A 162 9.99 7.74 9.73
CA ILE A 162 11.31 8.39 9.62
C ILE A 162 11.18 9.92 9.64
N ILE A 163 10.23 10.46 8.87
CA ILE A 163 9.99 11.91 8.84
C ILE A 163 9.53 12.42 10.20
N ILE A 164 8.60 11.71 10.85
CA ILE A 164 8.11 12.09 12.19
C ILE A 164 9.25 12.04 13.21
N GLU A 165 10.09 11.00 13.20
CA GLU A 165 11.23 10.86 14.10
C GLU A 165 12.28 11.97 13.88
N ALA A 166 12.55 12.34 12.63
CA ALA A 166 13.42 13.47 12.31
C ALA A 166 12.87 14.80 12.85
N LEU A 167 11.55 15.02 12.76
CA LEU A 167 10.88 16.21 13.29
C LEU A 167 10.88 16.25 14.83
N GLU A 168 10.71 15.12 15.50
CA GLU A 168 10.83 15.01 16.97
C GLU A 168 12.25 15.33 17.43
N ASN A 169 13.27 14.76 16.77
CA ASN A 169 14.68 15.02 17.07
C ASN A 169 15.02 16.50 16.85
N LEU A 170 14.51 17.10 15.78
CA LEU A 170 14.65 18.52 15.52
C LEU A 170 14.00 19.37 16.63
N THR A 171 12.85 18.98 17.15
CA THR A 171 12.17 19.69 18.25
C THR A 171 13.01 19.72 19.52
N SER A 172 13.71 18.62 19.82
CA SER A 172 14.62 18.48 20.95
C SER A 172 15.92 19.29 20.78
N SER A 173 16.41 19.41 19.55
CA SER A 173 17.66 20.13 19.24
C SER A 173 17.48 21.66 19.14
N ILE A 174 16.28 22.14 18.79
CA ILE A 174 16.02 23.58 18.61
C ILE A 174 16.07 24.32 19.97
N PRO A 175 16.84 25.42 20.07
CA PRO A 175 16.83 26.29 21.25
C PRO A 175 15.45 26.91 21.53
N ASP A 176 15.09 27.08 22.80
CA ASP A 176 13.76 27.57 23.23
C ASP A 176 13.41 28.99 22.74
N LYS A 177 14.40 29.77 22.33
CA LYS A 177 14.21 31.09 21.71
C LYS A 177 13.50 31.01 20.35
N CYS A 178 13.49 29.86 19.68
CA CYS A 178 12.86 29.67 18.36
C CYS A 178 11.42 29.11 18.46
N ARG A 179 10.57 29.75 19.27
CA ARG A 179 9.19 29.28 19.59
C ARG A 179 8.35 28.97 18.35
N ARG A 180 8.27 29.91 17.40
CA ARG A 180 7.47 29.76 16.17
C ARG A 180 7.80 28.49 15.39
N LYS A 181 9.08 28.09 15.32
CA LYS A 181 9.50 26.86 14.65
C LYS A 181 9.03 25.61 15.40
N LYS A 182 9.13 25.61 16.74
CA LYS A 182 8.62 24.52 17.58
C LYS A 182 7.11 24.37 17.45
N ASP A 183 6.38 25.48 17.40
CA ASP A 183 4.91 25.46 17.27
C ASP A 183 4.45 24.85 15.93
N VAL A 184 5.15 25.16 14.82
CA VAL A 184 4.89 24.52 13.51
C VAL A 184 5.10 23.02 13.60
N ILE A 185 6.26 22.59 14.12
CA ILE A 185 6.61 21.17 14.18
C ILE A 185 5.62 20.41 15.06
N LYS A 186 5.23 20.97 16.22
CA LYS A 186 4.19 20.38 17.07
C LYS A 186 2.86 20.22 16.34
N GLY A 187 2.42 21.24 15.60
CA GLY A 187 1.19 21.15 14.81
C GLY A 187 1.25 20.06 13.72
N ILE A 188 2.42 19.84 13.11
CA ILE A 188 2.63 18.74 12.15
C ILE A 188 2.56 17.38 12.86
N LEU A 189 3.21 17.24 14.02
CA LEU A 189 3.22 16.00 14.81
C LEU A 189 1.83 15.64 15.35
N GLU A 190 0.99 16.62 15.72
CA GLU A 190 -0.38 16.38 16.18
C GLU A 190 -1.28 15.79 15.08
N LYS A 191 -1.11 16.26 13.84
CA LYS A 191 -1.88 15.77 12.68
C LYS A 191 -1.33 14.46 12.10
N ASN A 192 -0.04 14.17 12.29
CA ASN A 192 0.63 13.00 11.71
C ASN A 192 1.20 12.10 12.81
N LYS A 193 0.45 11.05 13.15
CA LYS A 193 0.87 10.07 14.18
C LYS A 193 1.80 9.02 13.60
N LYS A 194 2.69 8.48 14.44
CA LYS A 194 3.50 7.31 14.10
C LYS A 194 2.62 6.09 13.87
N ILE A 195 3.07 5.23 12.97
CA ILE A 195 2.47 3.93 12.70
C ILE A 195 3.25 2.89 13.53
N ASP A 196 2.53 2.09 14.33
CA ASP A 196 3.14 1.15 15.29
C ASP A 196 3.86 -0.05 14.64
N ALA A 197 3.85 -0.17 13.31
CA ALA A 197 4.48 -1.27 12.58
C ALA A 197 5.97 -1.45 12.94
N LYS A 198 6.74 -0.36 13.08
CA LYS A 198 8.17 -0.40 13.49
C LYS A 198 8.35 -1.04 14.87
N LEU A 199 7.48 -0.68 15.83
CA LEU A 199 7.56 -1.17 17.21
C LEU A 199 7.26 -2.67 17.28
N GLU A 200 6.22 -3.12 16.59
CA GLU A 200 5.81 -4.53 16.54
C GLU A 200 6.89 -5.41 15.89
N ILE A 201 7.47 -4.96 14.76
CA ILE A 201 8.55 -5.69 14.08
C ILE A 201 9.78 -5.78 15.00
N THR A 202 10.21 -4.66 15.60
CA THR A 202 11.37 -4.62 16.50
C THR A 202 11.18 -5.51 17.73
N LYS A 203 9.98 -5.50 18.33
CA LYS A 203 9.63 -6.32 19.48
C LYS A 203 9.70 -7.81 19.13
N THR A 204 9.10 -8.20 18.00
CA THR A 204 9.12 -9.60 17.54
C THR A 204 10.54 -10.08 17.24
N ILE A 205 11.37 -9.23 16.63
CA ILE A 205 12.80 -9.55 16.38
C ILE A 205 13.54 -9.76 17.70
N LYS A 206 13.35 -8.86 18.68
CA LYS A 206 13.98 -8.99 20.00
C LYS A 206 13.53 -10.27 20.70
N GLU A 207 12.25 -10.58 20.72
CA GLU A 207 11.73 -11.79 21.37
C GLU A 207 12.27 -13.06 20.72
N THR A 208 12.33 -13.07 19.38
CA THR A 208 12.82 -14.22 18.59
C THR A 208 14.31 -14.45 18.79
N LEU A 209 15.12 -13.39 18.80
CA LEU A 209 16.58 -13.50 18.84
C LEU A 209 17.19 -13.43 20.23
N SER A 210 16.45 -12.99 21.26
CA SER A 210 16.99 -12.84 22.63
C SER A 210 17.55 -14.11 23.24
N ASN A 211 17.00 -15.27 22.87
CA ASN A 211 17.43 -16.59 23.34
C ASN A 211 17.96 -17.47 22.19
N TYR A 212 18.44 -16.86 21.11
CA TYR A 212 18.91 -17.58 19.95
C TYR A 212 20.15 -18.44 20.27
N GLN A 213 20.00 -19.75 20.16
CA GLN A 213 21.10 -20.75 20.32
C GLN A 213 21.39 -21.52 19.04
N ARG A 214 20.39 -21.64 18.17
CA ARG A 214 20.48 -22.27 16.86
C ARG A 214 19.30 -21.80 16.03
N MET A 215 19.44 -21.86 14.71
CA MET A 215 18.32 -21.65 13.80
C MET A 215 17.39 -22.86 13.87
N ASP A 216 16.46 -22.86 14.82
CA ASP A 216 15.38 -23.84 14.86
C ASP A 216 14.27 -23.50 13.86
N GLU A 217 13.42 -24.47 13.57
CA GLU A 217 12.33 -24.33 12.61
C GLU A 217 11.37 -23.19 13.00
N LYS A 218 11.18 -22.96 14.30
CA LYS A 218 10.33 -21.88 14.83
C LYS A 218 10.93 -20.50 14.53
N THR A 219 12.20 -20.28 14.90
CA THR A 219 12.93 -19.02 14.64
C THR A 219 12.99 -18.73 13.16
N ARG A 220 13.30 -19.74 12.34
CA ARG A 220 13.31 -19.62 10.88
C ARG A 220 11.96 -19.16 10.36
N ARG A 221 10.87 -19.83 10.75
CA ARG A 221 9.51 -19.44 10.35
C ARG A 221 9.16 -18.03 10.80
N THR A 222 9.51 -17.64 12.03
CA THR A 222 9.22 -16.29 12.54
C THR A 222 9.98 -15.21 11.78
N LEU A 223 11.27 -15.40 11.50
CA LEU A 223 12.08 -14.46 10.71
C LEU A 223 11.57 -14.37 9.27
N GLU A 224 11.29 -15.50 8.63
CA GLU A 224 10.76 -15.49 7.27
C GLU A 224 9.33 -14.92 7.21
N ARG A 225 8.55 -15.07 8.28
CA ARG A 225 7.23 -14.41 8.44
C ARG A 225 7.36 -12.90 8.55
N LEU A 226 8.40 -12.39 9.21
CA LEU A 226 8.69 -10.95 9.31
C LEU A 226 9.21 -10.34 7.98
N GLY A 227 9.45 -11.15 6.95
CA GLY A 227 9.95 -10.69 5.65
C GLY A 227 11.45 -10.92 5.43
N PHE A 228 12.14 -11.63 6.33
CA PHE A 228 13.55 -12.00 6.12
C PHE A 228 13.69 -13.19 5.16
N THR A 229 14.57 -13.08 4.18
CA THR A 229 15.04 -14.23 3.40
C THR A 229 16.31 -14.76 4.04
N ILE A 230 16.32 -16.05 4.41
CA ILE A 230 17.46 -16.68 5.08
C ILE A 230 18.23 -17.54 4.08
N THR A 231 19.52 -17.24 3.91
CA THR A 231 20.44 -18.03 3.08
C THR A 231 21.56 -18.57 3.95
N SER A 232 21.98 -19.83 3.73
CA SER A 232 23.07 -20.45 4.47
C SER A 232 24.39 -20.17 3.77
N ASP A 233 25.35 -19.58 4.51
CA ASP A 233 26.69 -19.30 4.02
C ASP A 233 27.73 -19.83 5.02
N GLY A 234 28.27 -21.02 4.75
CA GLY A 234 29.27 -21.66 5.61
C GLY A 234 28.78 -21.84 7.06
N THR A 235 29.46 -21.20 8.01
CA THR A 235 29.16 -21.20 9.46
C THR A 235 28.11 -20.18 9.88
N HIS A 236 27.63 -19.35 8.96
CA HIS A 236 26.69 -18.26 9.22
C HIS A 236 25.42 -18.40 8.37
N TYR A 237 24.36 -17.74 8.80
CA TYR A 237 23.19 -17.44 7.98
C TYR A 237 23.23 -15.95 7.61
N LYS A 238 22.84 -15.67 6.37
CA LYS A 238 22.65 -14.33 5.84
C LYS A 238 21.16 -14.06 5.74
N LEU A 239 20.71 -13.03 6.45
CA LEU A 239 19.34 -12.55 6.51
C LEU A 239 19.22 -11.32 5.62
N LEU A 240 18.25 -11.33 4.69
CA LEU A 240 17.93 -10.19 3.84
C LEU A 240 16.51 -9.73 4.15
N PHE A 241 16.34 -8.50 4.66
CA PHE A 241 15.01 -7.95 4.89
C PHE A 241 14.38 -7.56 3.56
N ASN A 242 13.18 -8.05 3.31
CA ASN A 242 12.48 -7.86 2.05
C ASN A 242 13.33 -8.15 0.79
N SER A 243 14.27 -9.09 0.87
CA SER A 243 15.12 -9.45 -0.28
C SER A 243 15.96 -8.27 -0.79
N ASP A 244 16.13 -7.21 0.01
CA ASP A 244 17.06 -6.13 -0.27
C ASP A 244 18.47 -6.59 0.07
N SER A 245 19.28 -6.78 -0.98
CA SER A 245 20.66 -7.24 -0.84
C SER A 245 21.62 -6.16 -0.31
N ARG A 246 21.20 -4.89 -0.23
CA ARG A 246 22.01 -3.75 0.24
C ARG A 246 22.30 -3.83 1.74
N TYR A 247 21.41 -4.45 2.50
CA TYR A 247 21.47 -4.49 3.97
C TYR A 247 21.52 -5.93 4.52
N PRO A 248 22.59 -6.70 4.23
CA PRO A 248 22.69 -8.08 4.71
C PRO A 248 23.02 -8.13 6.20
N ILE A 249 22.24 -8.90 6.96
CA ILE A 249 22.51 -9.20 8.36
C ILE A 249 23.09 -10.61 8.48
N ILE A 250 24.17 -10.77 9.26
CA ILE A 250 24.86 -12.04 9.44
C ILE A 250 24.58 -12.57 10.86
N ILE A 251 24.14 -13.82 10.96
CA ILE A 251 23.92 -14.50 12.25
C ILE A 251 24.65 -15.85 12.25
N ALA A 252 25.33 -16.21 13.34
CA ALA A 252 26.02 -17.49 13.45
C ALA A 252 25.04 -18.68 13.48
N LYS A 253 25.43 -19.82 12.90
CA LYS A 253 24.65 -21.07 13.00
C LYS A 253 24.55 -21.58 14.44
N THR A 254 25.65 -21.45 15.16
CA THR A 254 25.77 -21.81 16.57
C THR A 254 26.55 -20.68 17.24
N PRO A 255 25.89 -19.77 17.97
CA PRO A 255 26.57 -18.71 18.68
C PRO A 255 27.35 -19.31 19.85
N SER A 256 28.63 -18.95 19.97
CA SER A 256 29.47 -19.29 21.12
C SER A 256 29.16 -18.44 22.35
N ASP A 257 28.50 -17.29 22.15
CA ASP A 257 28.11 -16.34 23.19
C ASP A 257 26.58 -16.24 23.30
N PHE A 258 26.06 -16.34 24.53
CA PHE A 258 24.65 -16.13 24.84
C PHE A 258 24.14 -14.73 24.44
N ARG A 259 25.04 -13.73 24.35
CA ARG A 259 24.69 -12.37 23.92
C ARG A 259 24.62 -12.21 22.40
N ALA A 260 25.12 -13.17 21.62
CA ALA A 260 25.19 -13.04 20.17
C ALA A 260 23.81 -12.78 19.55
N GLY A 261 22.76 -13.47 20.00
CA GLY A 261 21.40 -13.24 19.53
C GLY A 261 20.86 -11.83 19.86
N LYS A 262 21.16 -11.31 21.05
CA LYS A 262 20.80 -9.94 21.46
C LYS A 262 21.55 -8.89 20.65
N ASN A 263 22.82 -9.15 20.34
CA ASN A 263 23.63 -8.27 19.51
C ASN A 263 23.08 -8.24 18.09
N THR A 264 22.79 -9.40 17.49
CA THR A 264 22.15 -9.44 16.15
C THR A 264 20.80 -8.73 16.13
N ALA A 265 19.97 -8.87 17.17
CA ALA A 265 18.71 -8.12 17.26
C ALA A 265 18.94 -6.59 17.29
N SER A 266 19.99 -6.15 17.99
CA SER A 266 20.39 -4.74 18.01
C SER A 266 20.90 -4.29 16.64
N ASP A 267 21.73 -5.09 15.99
CA ASP A 267 22.30 -4.78 14.67
C ASP A 267 21.20 -4.66 13.62
N ILE A 268 20.22 -5.58 13.63
CA ILE A 268 19.04 -5.51 12.76
C ILE A 268 18.31 -4.19 12.99
N ASN A 269 18.11 -3.82 14.26
CA ASN A 269 17.41 -2.59 14.59
C ASN A 269 18.18 -1.36 14.13
N THR A 270 19.51 -1.34 14.23
CA THR A 270 20.33 -0.21 13.78
C THR A 270 20.44 -0.11 12.25
N ILE A 271 20.42 -1.23 11.54
CA ILE A 271 20.56 -1.26 10.08
C ILE A 271 19.23 -0.91 9.39
N LEU A 272 18.10 -1.37 9.94
CA LEU A 272 16.79 -1.27 9.26
C LEU A 272 15.83 -0.24 9.85
N PHE A 273 16.01 0.22 11.10
CA PHE A 273 15.03 1.05 11.81
C PHE A 273 15.67 2.29 12.47
#